data_AF-A0A6B3M3N9-F1
#
_entry.id   AF-A0A6B3M3N9-F1
#
_cell.length_a   1.000
_cell.length_b   1.000
_cell.length_c   1.000
_cell.angle_alpha   90.00
_cell.angle_beta   90.00
_cell.angle_gamma   90.00
#
_symmetry.space_group_name_H-M   'P 1'
#
loop_
_entity.id
_entity.type
_entity.pdbx_description
1 polymer ?
#
loop_
_entity_poly.entity_id
_entity_poly.type
_entity_poly.pdbx_seq_one_letter_code
_entity_poly.pdbx_strand_id
1 'polypeptide(L)' 'MSEQEKTVNFRVFLTESERTRFKVACAQNRTTMSQQALELIREWLKTQEKDNISPDKKIKGD' A
#
# COMPACT_ATOMS: atom_id res chain seq x y z
N MET A 1 5.15 -25.92 -9.09
CA MET A 1 3.78 -25.49 -8.75
C MET A 1 3.93 -24.21 -7.96
N SER A 2 3.49 -23.09 -8.52
CA SER A 2 3.66 -21.77 -7.90
C SER A 2 2.94 -21.75 -6.56
N GLU A 3 3.66 -21.42 -5.49
CA GLU A 3 3.08 -21.13 -4.18
C GLU A 3 2.03 -20.03 -4.40
N GLN A 4 0.75 -20.40 -4.37
CA GLN A 4 -0.34 -19.44 -4.42
C GLN A 4 -0.16 -18.53 -3.20
N GLU A 5 0.24 -17.28 -3.44
CA GLU A 5 0.45 -16.30 -2.38
C GLU A 5 -0.80 -16.28 -1.50
N LYS A 6 -0.61 -16.71 -0.26
CA LYS A 6 -1.71 -16.90 0.68
C LYS A 6 -2.22 -15.52 1.06
N THR A 7 -3.42 -15.16 0.60
CA THR A 7 -4.05 -13.91 1.01
C THR A 7 -4.37 -13.96 2.50
N VAL A 8 -3.87 -12.99 3.26
CA VAL A 8 -4.13 -12.86 4.70
C VAL A 8 -5.02 -11.66 4.99
N ASN A 9 -5.73 -11.70 6.12
CA ASN A 9 -6.60 -10.61 6.55
C ASN A 9 -5.81 -9.59 7.37
N PHE A 10 -5.95 -8.31 7.04
CA PHE A 10 -5.43 -7.17 7.80
C PHE A 10 -6.60 -6.40 8.42
N ARG A 11 -6.65 -6.33 9.74
CA ARG A 11 -7.70 -5.61 10.48
C ARG A 11 -7.14 -4.30 11.03
N VAL A 12 -7.85 -3.20 10.76
CA VAL A 12 -7.54 -1.86 11.29
C VAL A 12 -8.66 -1.42 12.21
N PHE A 13 -8.29 -0.78 13.32
CA PHE A 13 -9.23 -0.11 14.20
C PHE A 13 -9.30 1.36 13.80
N LEU A 14 -10.50 1.81 13.42
CA LEU A 14 -10.79 3.19 13.05
C LEU A 14 -11.88 3.69 13.98
N THR A 15 -11.86 4.98 14.29
CA THR A 15 -13.03 5.64 14.88
C THR A 15 -14.19 5.61 13.87
N GLU A 16 -15.42 5.73 14.38
CA GLU A 16 -16.61 5.76 13.54
C GLU A 16 -16.57 6.89 12.50
N SER A 17 -16.07 8.05 12.91
CA SER A 17 -15.87 9.23 12.06
C SER A 17 -14.90 8.94 10.92
N GLU A 18 -13.75 8.30 11.19
CA GLU A 18 -12.76 7.95 10.18
C GLU A 18 -13.29 6.92 9.19
N ARG A 19 -13.95 5.86 9.69
CA ARG A 19 -14.57 4.85 8.83
C ARG A 19 -15.62 5.48 7.90
N THR A 20 -16.42 6.40 8.42
CA THR A 20 -17.46 7.09 7.64
C THR A 20 -16.84 7.95 6.55
N ARG A 21 -15.86 8.79 6.90
CA ARG A 21 -15.14 9.62 5.93
C ARG A 21 -14.45 8.77 4.85
N PHE A 22 -13.81 7.68 5.25
CA PHE A 22 -13.17 6.76 4.32
C PHE A 22 -14.17 6.12 3.36
N LYS A 23 -15.33 5.67 3.86
CA LYS A 23 -16.39 5.10 3.03
C LYS A 23 -16.96 6.12 2.05
N VAL A 24 -17.18 7.36 2.49
CA VAL A 24 -17.67 8.45 1.63
C VAL A 24 -16.65 8.74 0.51
N ALA A 25 -15.37 8.85 0.84
CA ALA A 25 -14.31 9.08 -0.14
C ALA A 25 -14.23 7.94 -1.17
N CYS A 26 -14.31 6.67 -0.73
CA CYS A 26 -14.35 5.52 -1.64
C CYS A 26 -15.55 5.58 -2.58
N ALA A 27 -16.74 5.94 -2.07
CA ALA A 27 -17.95 6.07 -2.88
C ALA A 27 -17.83 7.18 -3.94
N GLN A 28 -17.24 8.32 -3.59
CA GLN A 28 -16.98 9.43 -4.52
C GLN A 28 -16.01 9.02 -5.64
N ASN A 29 -14.99 8.24 -5.31
CA ASN A 29 -13.99 7.74 -6.26
C ASN A 29 -14.43 6.47 -7.00
N ARG A 30 -15.65 5.96 -6.75
CA ARG A 30 -16.18 4.70 -7.31
C ARG A 30 -15.27 3.50 -7.02
N THR A 31 -14.60 3.49 -5.87
CA THR A 31 -13.75 2.40 -5.40
C THR A 31 -14.39 1.67 -4.22
N THR A 32 -13.97 0.44 -3.97
CA THR A 32 -14.32 -0.27 -2.73
C THR A 32 -13.31 0.04 -1.63
N MET A 33 -13.75 -0.03 -0.37
CA MET A 33 -12.87 0.17 0.79
C MET A 33 -11.65 -0.76 0.76
N SER A 34 -11.84 -2.02 0.36
CA SER A 34 -10.76 -3.00 0.28
C SER A 34 -9.75 -2.66 -0.83
N GLN A 35 -10.22 -2.23 -2.01
CA GLN A 35 -9.34 -1.82 -3.10
C GLN A 35 -8.55 -0.56 -2.72
N GLN A 36 -9.23 0.44 -2.15
CA GLN A 36 -8.56 1.68 -1.73
C GLN A 36 -7.51 1.41 -0.63
N ALA A 37 -7.82 0.54 0.33
CA ALA A 37 -6.86 0.15 1.36
C ALA A 37 -5.65 -0.57 0.77
N LEU A 38 -5.85 -1.49 -0.18
CA LEU A 38 -4.75 -2.17 -0.88
C LEU A 38 -3.87 -1.20 -1.66
N GLU A 39 -4.48 -0.21 -2.32
CA GLU A 39 -3.76 0.81 -3.07
C GLU A 39 -2.90 1.68 -2.14
N LEU A 40 -3.47 2.15 -1.02
CA LEU A 40 -2.74 2.91 -0.01
C LEU A 40 -1.55 2.11 0.56
N ILE A 41 -1.74 0.81 0.84
CA ILE A 41 -0.64 -0.06 1.31
C ILE A 41 0.45 -0.17 0.24
N ARG A 42 0.09 -0.41 -1.02
CA ARG A 42 1.06 -0.54 -2.13
C ARG A 42 1.81 0.76 -2.39
N GLU A 43 1.12 1.88 -2.33
CA GLU A 43 1.73 3.20 -2.49
C GLU A 43 2.71 3.49 -1.36
N TRP A 44 2.32 3.20 -0.11
CA TRP A 44 3.19 3.34 1.04
C TRP A 44 4.45 2.48 0.92
N LEU A 45 4.31 1.20 0.54
CA LEU A 45 5.45 0.30 0.33
C LEU A 45 6.41 0.83 -0.75
N LYS A 46 5.88 1.31 -1.89
CA LYS A 46 6.71 1.90 -2.96
C LYS A 46 7.51 3.11 -2.50
N THR A 47 6.94 3.94 -1.61
CA THR A 47 7.67 5.07 -1.03
C THR A 47 8.82 4.58 -0.16
N GLN A 48 8.58 3.59 0.69
CA GLN A 48 9.63 3.02 1.56
C GLN A 48 10.75 2.28 0.79
N GLU A 49 10.41 1.65 -0.34
CA GLU A 49 11.40 1.03 -1.23
C GLU A 49 12.27 2.07 -1.93
N LYS A 50 11.70 3.22 -2.34
CA LYS A 50 12.47 4.32 -2.93
C LYS A 50 13.44 4.97 -1.95
N ASP A 51 13.05 5.08 -0.67
CA ASP A 51 13.95 5.58 0.37
C ASP A 51 15.07 4.59 0.75
N ASN A 52 14.93 3.30 0.40
CA ASN A 52 15.97 2.28 0.60
C ASN A 52 16.98 2.15 -0.57
N ILE A 53 16.75 2.83 -1.70
CA ILE A 53 17.70 2.83 -2.83
C ILE A 53 18.45 4.17 -2.82
N SER A 54 19.34 4.34 -1.84
CA SER A 54 20.44 5.29 -2.00
C SER A 54 21.46 4.74 -3.02
N PRO A 55 21.96 5.57 -3.94
CA PRO A 55 22.80 5.14 -5.04
C PRO A 55 24.27 5.07 -4.62
N ASP A 56 24.78 3.88 -4.31
CA ASP A 56 26.24 3.65 -4.40
C ASP A 56 26.56 2.82 -5.64
N LYS A 57 26.44 3.49 -6.79
CA LYS A 57 27.11 3.10 -8.02
C LYS A 57 28.35 3.98 -8.15
N LYS A 58 29.49 3.54 -7.62
CA LYS A 58 30.79 3.88 -8.22
C LYS A 58 31.49 2.59 -8.65
N ILE A 59 31.22 2.25 -9.91
CA ILE A 59 32.16 1.54 -10.77
C ILE A 59 33.42 2.40 -10.87
N LYS A 60 34.58 1.84 -10.52
CA LYS A 60 35.84 2.19 -11.20
C LYS A 60 36.63 0.91 -11.37
N GLY A 61 36.64 0.41 -12.61
CA GLY A 61 37.68 -0.49 -13.08
C GLY A 61 38.95 0.30 -13.34
N ASP A 62 40.08 -0.33 -13.01
CA ASP A 62 41.32 -0.44 -13.79
C ASP A 62 42.15 -1.56 -13.14
#